data_AF-A0A434BMA4-F1
#
_entry.id   AF-A0A434BMA4-F1
#
_cell.length_a   1.000
_cell.length_b   1.000
_cell.length_c   1.000
_cell.angle_alpha   90.00
_cell.angle_beta   90.00
_cell.angle_gamma   90.00
#
_symmetry.space_group_name_H-M   'P 1'
#
loop_
_entity.id
_entity.type
_entity.pdbx_description
1 polymer ?
#
loop_
_entity_poly.entity_id
_entity_poly.type
_entity_poly.pdbx_seq_one_letter_code
_entity_poly.pdbx_strand_id
1 'polypeptide(L)'
;LYGGGFNAAIQAFTAGQLAQVTNAGRIDLTNGTGATDSLTISGNYVGLGGLLLIQTELGDDSSASDKLVLSSGTASGSTGISVVNLGGAGAATTQDGIMVVQAINGATSGATTFALAAPVAAGAFEYYLFKGGVSAGSEENWYLRST
;
A
#
# COMPACT_ATOMS: atom_id res chain seq x y z
N LEU A 1 7.85 -8.92 -9.08
CA LEU A 1 7.59 -7.78 -9.99
C LEU A 1 8.36 -6.59 -9.47
N TYR A 2 9.09 -5.88 -10.32
CA TYR A 2 9.70 -4.58 -9.98
C TYR A 2 8.80 -3.48 -10.55
N GLY A 3 8.31 -2.58 -9.69
CA GLY A 3 7.42 -1.46 -10.06
C GLY A 3 8.16 -0.30 -10.71
N GLY A 4 9.43 -0.07 -10.34
CA GLY A 4 10.38 0.66 -11.17
C GLY A 4 10.07 2.12 -11.41
N GLY A 5 9.93 2.99 -10.39
CA GLY A 5 10.04 4.44 -10.58
C GLY A 5 9.00 5.09 -11.50
N PHE A 6 7.95 4.36 -11.88
CA PHE A 6 6.90 4.80 -12.77
C PHE A 6 5.56 4.35 -12.18
N ASN A 7 4.55 5.21 -12.27
CA ASN A 7 3.15 4.90 -11.93
C ASN A 7 2.60 3.82 -12.87
N ALA A 8 3.03 2.57 -12.66
CA ALA A 8 2.76 1.44 -13.52
C ALA A 8 1.34 0.93 -13.31
N ALA A 9 0.78 0.26 -14.32
CA ALA A 9 -0.55 -0.33 -14.24
C ALA A 9 -0.55 -1.78 -14.77
N ILE A 10 -1.26 -2.65 -14.07
CA ILE A 10 -1.64 -3.99 -14.53
C ILE A 10 -3.13 -3.96 -14.82
N GLN A 11 -3.50 -4.25 -16.07
CA GLN A 11 -4.88 -4.24 -16.54
C GLN A 11 -5.10 -5.40 -17.51
N ALA A 12 -6.36 -5.81 -17.66
CA ALA A 12 -6.71 -6.80 -18.67
C ALA A 12 -6.49 -6.25 -20.08
N PHE A 13 -6.12 -7.12 -21.02
CA PHE A 13 -5.97 -6.72 -22.42
C PHE A 13 -7.31 -6.28 -23.04
N THR A 14 -8.39 -6.99 -22.70
CA THR A 14 -9.74 -6.68 -23.17
C THR A 14 -10.37 -5.62 -22.27
N ALA A 15 -10.83 -4.52 -22.87
CA ALA A 15 -11.51 -3.45 -22.14
C ALA A 15 -12.74 -3.97 -21.38
N GLY A 16 -12.93 -3.49 -20.15
CA GLY A 16 -14.04 -3.89 -19.27
C GLY A 16 -13.85 -5.22 -18.53
N GLN A 17 -12.75 -5.95 -18.79
CA GLN A 17 -12.37 -7.11 -18.00
C GLN A 17 -11.50 -6.70 -16.81
N LEU A 18 -11.54 -7.52 -15.75
CA LEU A 18 -10.65 -7.36 -14.59
C LEU A 18 -9.37 -8.16 -14.82
N ALA A 19 -8.22 -7.56 -14.51
CA ALA A 19 -7.00 -8.33 -14.36
C ALA A 19 -7.09 -9.29 -13.16
N GLN A 20 -6.27 -10.33 -13.17
CA GLN A 20 -6.04 -11.18 -12.01
C GLN A 20 -4.55 -11.17 -11.68
N VAL A 21 -4.22 -10.68 -10.49
CA VAL A 21 -2.85 -10.71 -9.95
C VAL A 21 -2.81 -11.65 -8.75
N THR A 22 -1.82 -12.53 -8.73
CA THR A 22 -1.51 -13.39 -7.59
C THR A 22 -0.11 -13.08 -7.09
N ASN A 23 -0.01 -12.51 -5.90
CA ASN A 23 1.28 -12.18 -5.28
C ASN A 23 1.73 -13.32 -4.34
N ALA A 24 2.54 -14.24 -4.86
CA ALA A 24 3.17 -15.33 -4.11
C ALA A 24 4.69 -15.11 -3.92
N GLY A 25 5.19 -13.90 -4.19
CA GLY A 25 6.61 -13.58 -4.16
C GLY A 25 6.83 -12.19 -3.60
N ARG A 26 7.29 -11.25 -4.44
CA ARG A 26 7.33 -9.83 -4.07
C ARG A 26 6.89 -8.90 -5.19
N ILE A 27 6.19 -7.84 -4.79
CA ILE A 27 6.04 -6.59 -5.53
C ILE A 27 6.99 -5.61 -4.87
N ASP A 28 7.94 -5.09 -5.65
CA ASP A 28 9.00 -4.22 -5.16
C ASP A 28 8.87 -2.83 -5.79
N LEU A 29 8.43 -1.86 -4.98
CA LEU A 29 8.35 -0.45 -5.36
C LEU A 29 9.58 0.35 -4.87
N THR A 30 10.56 -0.32 -4.25
CA THR A 30 11.69 0.35 -3.57
C THR A 30 12.87 0.67 -4.48
N ASN A 31 12.66 0.72 -5.79
CA ASN A 31 13.71 0.99 -6.76
C ASN A 31 13.63 2.40 -7.37
N GLY A 32 12.65 3.22 -6.96
CA GLY A 32 12.64 4.65 -7.20
C GLY A 32 13.63 5.41 -6.29
N THR A 33 13.78 6.71 -6.57
CA THR A 33 14.65 7.62 -5.79
C THR A 33 13.90 8.37 -4.68
N GLY A 34 12.62 8.08 -4.49
CA GLY A 34 11.76 8.75 -3.52
C GLY A 34 10.49 7.97 -3.25
N ALA A 35 9.80 8.32 -2.16
CA ALA A 35 8.63 7.62 -1.65
C ALA A 35 7.33 8.07 -2.35
N THR A 36 7.24 7.92 -3.67
CA THR A 36 6.09 8.38 -4.46
C THR A 36 5.64 7.39 -5.54
N ASP A 37 6.27 6.22 -5.62
CA ASP A 37 5.98 5.24 -6.64
C ASP A 37 4.62 4.59 -6.42
N SER A 38 3.93 4.25 -7.51
CA SER A 38 2.69 3.50 -7.41
C SER A 38 2.58 2.38 -8.43
N LEU A 39 1.94 1.30 -8.00
CA LEU A 39 1.48 0.23 -8.90
C LEU A 39 -0.03 0.17 -8.83
N THR A 40 -0.69 0.40 -9.95
CA THR A 40 -2.15 0.25 -10.08
C THR A 40 -2.50 -1.15 -10.58
N ILE A 41 -3.42 -1.83 -9.91
CA ILE A 41 -4.01 -3.09 -10.37
C ILE A 41 -5.47 -2.82 -10.68
N SER A 42 -5.82 -2.88 -11.97
CA SER A 42 -7.19 -2.76 -12.45
C SER A 42 -7.86 -4.14 -12.47
N GLY A 43 -8.21 -4.65 -11.30
CA GLY A 43 -8.79 -5.98 -11.15
C GLY A 43 -8.58 -6.64 -9.78
N ASN A 44 -8.67 -7.96 -9.76
CA ASN A 44 -8.53 -8.73 -8.53
C ASN A 44 -7.05 -8.89 -8.13
N TYR A 45 -6.78 -8.74 -6.84
CA TYR A 45 -5.50 -9.00 -6.22
C TYR A 45 -5.64 -10.11 -5.18
N VAL A 46 -4.80 -11.14 -5.26
CA VAL A 46 -4.76 -12.23 -4.27
C VAL A 46 -3.35 -12.34 -3.72
N GLY A 47 -3.17 -12.06 -2.44
CA GLY A 47 -1.95 -12.36 -1.73
C GLY A 47 -1.88 -13.83 -1.33
N LEU A 48 -0.77 -14.49 -1.65
CA LEU A 48 -0.47 -15.86 -1.22
C LEU A 48 0.81 -15.89 -0.36
N GLY A 49 0.84 -15.05 0.68
CA GLY A 49 2.00 -14.89 1.55
C GLY A 49 3.16 -14.11 0.90
N GLY A 50 2.87 -13.41 -0.21
CA GLY A 50 3.84 -12.53 -0.86
C GLY A 50 4.10 -11.23 -0.09
N LEU A 51 5.07 -10.46 -0.58
CA LEU A 51 5.45 -9.16 -0.02
C LEU A 51 5.10 -8.00 -0.95
N LEU A 52 4.82 -6.85 -0.34
CA LEU A 52 4.80 -5.52 -0.95
C LEU A 52 5.89 -4.70 -0.27
N LEU A 53 6.94 -4.32 -1.02
CA LEU A 53 8.03 -3.49 -0.50
C LEU A 53 7.78 -2.05 -0.95
N ILE A 54 7.79 -1.12 0.00
CA ILE A 54 7.55 0.31 -0.21
C ILE A 54 8.59 1.16 0.50
N GLN A 55 8.90 2.31 -0.07
CA GLN A 55 9.60 3.40 0.58
C GLN A 55 8.59 4.39 1.17
N THR A 56 8.89 4.91 2.36
CA THR A 56 8.06 5.90 3.05
C THR A 56 8.97 6.90 3.74
N GLU A 57 8.67 8.19 3.64
CA GLU A 57 9.26 9.22 4.51
C GLU A 57 8.48 9.25 5.82
N LEU A 58 8.81 8.39 6.80
CA LEU A 58 7.99 8.25 8.02
C LEU A 58 7.85 9.58 8.79
N GLY A 59 6.63 10.10 8.84
CA GLY A 59 6.26 11.37 9.46
C GLY A 59 4.77 11.42 9.81
N ASP A 60 4.11 12.54 9.52
CA ASP A 60 2.69 12.77 9.80
C ASP A 60 1.78 12.25 8.68
N ASP A 61 0.47 12.55 8.73
CA ASP A 61 -0.52 12.12 7.74
C ASP A 61 -0.20 12.54 6.29
N SER A 62 0.63 13.56 6.09
CA SER A 62 1.00 14.09 4.77
C SER A 62 2.25 13.45 4.16
N SER A 63 2.87 12.54 4.90
CA SER A 63 4.12 11.87 4.50
C SER A 63 4.04 11.20 3.13
N ALA A 64 5.11 11.35 2.36
CA ALA A 64 5.26 10.65 1.09
C ALA A 64 5.43 9.14 1.33
N SER A 65 4.71 8.33 0.56
CA SER A 65 4.86 6.87 0.54
C SER A 65 4.63 6.32 -0.86
N ASP A 66 5.40 5.30 -1.21
CA ASP A 66 5.00 4.40 -2.30
C ASP A 66 3.71 3.68 -1.89
N LYS A 67 2.91 3.30 -2.89
CA LYS A 67 1.63 2.63 -2.63
C LYS A 67 1.19 1.66 -3.70
N LEU A 68 0.45 0.64 -3.26
CA LEU A 68 -0.36 -0.19 -4.14
C LEU A 68 -1.73 0.47 -4.35
N VAL A 69 -2.14 0.68 -5.59
CA VAL A 69 -3.47 1.18 -5.95
C VAL A 69 -4.30 0.03 -6.50
N LEU A 70 -5.45 -0.24 -5.90
CA LEU A 70 -6.43 -1.21 -6.32
C LEU A 70 -7.58 -0.47 -7.00
N SER A 71 -7.85 -0.77 -8.26
CA SER A 71 -8.85 -0.08 -9.08
C SER A 71 -9.87 -1.08 -9.60
N SER A 72 -11.10 -0.99 -9.09
CA SER A 72 -12.12 -2.03 -9.25
C SER A 72 -11.67 -3.42 -8.75
N GLY A 73 -12.56 -4.40 -8.76
CA GLY A 73 -12.25 -5.75 -8.30
C GLY A 73 -12.06 -5.88 -6.78
N THR A 74 -11.48 -6.99 -6.35
CA THR A 74 -11.34 -7.32 -4.92
C THR A 74 -9.91 -7.71 -4.56
N ALA A 75 -9.44 -7.28 -3.39
CA ALA A 75 -8.16 -7.67 -2.82
C ALA A 75 -8.35 -8.63 -1.64
N SER A 76 -7.78 -9.82 -1.74
CA SER A 76 -7.97 -10.91 -0.78
C SER A 76 -6.67 -11.67 -0.48
N GLY A 77 -6.73 -12.64 0.43
CA GLY A 77 -5.59 -13.47 0.81
C GLY A 77 -4.73 -12.81 1.88
N SER A 78 -3.41 -12.91 1.77
CA SER A 78 -2.45 -12.33 2.72
C SER A 78 -1.19 -11.83 2.03
N THR A 79 -0.77 -10.61 2.36
CA THR A 79 0.44 -9.93 1.89
C THR A 79 1.13 -9.21 3.05
N GLY A 80 2.44 -9.41 3.20
CA GLY A 80 3.25 -8.62 4.12
C GLY A 80 3.71 -7.30 3.49
N ILE A 81 3.56 -6.18 4.18
CA ILE A 81 4.09 -4.88 3.76
C ILE A 81 5.43 -4.64 4.48
N SER A 82 6.49 -4.47 3.69
CA SER A 82 7.82 -4.08 4.17
C SER A 82 8.05 -2.61 3.86
N VAL A 83 8.33 -1.82 4.90
CA VAL A 83 8.51 -0.37 4.82
C VAL A 83 9.98 -0.04 4.96
N VAL A 84 10.53 0.72 4.01
CA VAL A 84 11.87 1.30 4.06
C VAL A 84 11.72 2.79 4.36
N ASN A 85 12.21 3.24 5.51
CA ASN A 85 12.19 4.66 5.86
C ASN A 85 13.24 5.45 5.06
N LEU A 86 12.83 6.46 4.28
CA LEU A 86 13.72 7.37 3.56
C LEU A 86 14.12 8.60 4.40
N GLY A 87 14.62 8.36 5.60
CA GLY A 87 15.11 9.45 6.46
C GLY A 87 14.01 10.29 7.12
N GLY A 88 12.76 9.83 7.11
CA GLY A 88 11.69 10.43 7.91
C GLY A 88 12.03 10.37 9.39
N ALA A 89 11.80 11.48 10.10
CA ALA A 89 12.14 11.63 11.52
C ALA A 89 11.09 11.01 12.47
N GLY A 90 9.93 10.62 11.93
CA GLY A 90 8.74 10.27 12.70
C GLY A 90 7.96 11.51 13.13
N ALA A 91 6.63 11.39 13.13
CA ALA A 91 5.70 12.38 13.68
C ALA A 91 4.35 11.72 13.98
N ALA A 92 3.51 12.43 14.72
CA ALA A 92 2.17 11.95 15.05
C ALA A 92 1.26 11.99 13.81
N THR A 93 0.58 10.88 13.51
CA THR A 93 -0.56 10.82 12.58
C THR A 93 -1.85 11.08 13.35
N THR A 94 -2.59 12.12 12.98
CA THR A 94 -3.80 12.58 13.68
C THR A 94 -5.08 12.45 12.87
N GLN A 95 -4.96 12.05 11.61
CA GLN A 95 -6.07 11.84 10.68
C GLN A 95 -6.08 10.39 10.19
N ASP A 96 -6.16 10.18 8.88
CA ASP A 96 -6.22 8.84 8.30
C ASP A 96 -4.93 8.05 8.50
N GLY A 97 -3.77 8.72 8.59
CA GLY A 97 -2.43 8.12 8.54
C GLY A 97 -1.78 8.19 7.16
N ILE A 98 -0.58 7.62 7.05
CA ILE A 98 0.21 7.59 5.81
C ILE A 98 -0.34 6.50 4.89
N MET A 99 -0.88 6.87 3.73
CA MET A 99 -1.52 5.93 2.81
C MET A 99 -0.50 5.02 2.11
N VAL A 100 -0.68 3.71 2.25
CA VAL A 100 0.20 2.68 1.64
C VAL A 100 -0.53 1.72 0.71
N VAL A 101 -1.85 1.60 0.86
CA VAL A 101 -2.72 0.95 -0.14
C VAL A 101 -3.94 1.83 -0.35
N GLN A 102 -4.28 2.06 -1.61
CA GLN A 102 -5.44 2.87 -2.00
C GLN A 102 -6.41 2.04 -2.81
N ALA A 103 -7.69 2.05 -2.44
CA ALA A 103 -8.78 1.47 -3.21
C ALA A 103 -9.56 2.59 -3.93
N ILE A 104 -9.77 2.42 -5.23
CA ILE A 104 -10.52 3.37 -6.08
C ILE A 104 -11.49 2.62 -6.99
N ASN A 105 -12.42 3.35 -7.62
CA ASN A 105 -13.36 2.81 -8.62
C ASN A 105 -14.11 1.56 -8.14
N GLY A 106 -14.53 1.57 -6.87
CA GLY A 106 -15.28 0.47 -6.25
C GLY A 106 -14.46 -0.76 -5.89
N ALA A 107 -13.13 -0.67 -5.88
CA ALA A 107 -12.29 -1.74 -5.35
C ALA A 107 -12.58 -1.97 -3.85
N THR A 108 -12.52 -3.22 -3.42
CA THR A 108 -12.63 -3.59 -2.00
C THR A 108 -11.40 -4.38 -1.55
N SER A 109 -11.11 -4.37 -0.25
CA SER A 109 -10.04 -5.15 0.35
C SER A 109 -10.54 -5.93 1.58
N GLY A 110 -10.06 -7.16 1.74
CA GLY A 110 -10.34 -7.98 2.92
C GLY A 110 -9.60 -7.48 4.15
N ALA A 111 -10.22 -7.57 5.34
CA ALA A 111 -9.65 -7.08 6.61
C ALA A 111 -8.29 -7.71 7.02
N THR A 112 -7.92 -8.85 6.43
CA THR A 112 -6.66 -9.55 6.70
C THR A 112 -5.73 -9.59 5.49
N THR A 113 -6.06 -8.86 4.42
CA THR A 113 -5.30 -8.90 3.15
C THR A 113 -3.89 -8.36 3.31
N PHE A 114 -3.69 -7.36 4.16
CA PHE A 114 -2.40 -6.73 4.40
C PHE A 114 -2.04 -6.73 5.88
N ALA A 115 -0.77 -6.95 6.18
CA ALA A 115 -0.18 -6.82 7.50
C ALA A 115 1.25 -6.31 7.37
N LEU A 116 1.82 -5.68 8.40
CA LEU A 116 3.25 -5.37 8.40
C LEU A 116 4.09 -6.64 8.45
N ALA A 117 5.14 -6.69 7.64
CA ALA A 117 6.10 -7.80 7.62
C ALA A 117 7.13 -7.72 8.76
N ALA A 118 7.32 -6.53 9.33
CA ALA A 118 8.21 -6.24 10.46
C ALA A 118 7.73 -4.96 11.18
N PRO A 119 8.15 -4.73 12.44
CA PRO A 119 7.90 -3.45 13.12
C PRO A 119 8.43 -2.27 12.32
N VAL A 120 7.72 -1.14 12.35
CA VAL A 120 8.05 0.09 11.64
C VAL A 120 8.14 1.22 12.65
N ALA A 121 9.27 1.91 12.72
CA ALA A 121 9.47 3.01 13.66
C ALA A 121 10.40 4.09 13.08
N ALA A 122 10.20 5.32 13.52
CA ALA A 122 11.06 6.46 13.22
C ALA A 122 11.06 7.44 14.40
N GLY A 123 12.25 7.83 14.86
CA GLY A 123 12.38 8.69 16.04
C GLY A 123 11.72 8.08 17.27
N ALA A 124 10.79 8.83 17.86
CA ALA A 124 10.02 8.42 19.03
C ALA A 124 8.71 7.68 18.70
N PHE A 125 8.41 7.46 17.42
CA PHE A 125 7.12 6.95 16.96
C PHE A 125 7.24 5.53 16.41
N GLU A 126 6.31 4.68 16.82
CA GLU A 126 6.07 3.37 16.20
C GLU A 126 4.84 3.46 15.30
N TYR A 127 4.90 2.87 14.12
CA TYR A 127 3.84 2.89 13.12
C TYR A 127 3.20 1.51 12.96
N TYR A 128 1.87 1.48 13.01
CA TYR A 128 1.04 0.30 12.83
C TYR A 128 0.18 0.42 11.60
N LEU A 129 -0.15 -0.71 10.96
CA LEU A 129 -0.97 -0.74 9.76
C LEU A 129 -2.45 -0.92 10.10
N PHE A 130 -3.30 -0.05 9.58
CA PHE A 130 -4.75 -0.09 9.74
C PHE A 130 -5.47 -0.08 8.40
N LYS A 131 -6.54 -0.88 8.29
CA LYS A 131 -7.55 -0.74 7.22
C LYS A 131 -8.56 0.35 7.60
N GLY A 132 -8.90 1.18 6.62
CA GLY A 132 -9.88 2.25 6.77
C GLY A 132 -9.28 3.51 7.38
N GLY A 133 -9.64 4.67 6.84
CA GLY A 133 -9.36 5.99 7.40
C GLY A 133 -10.42 6.43 8.44
N VAL A 134 -10.26 7.64 8.97
CA VAL A 134 -11.29 8.37 9.71
C VAL A 134 -12.20 9.16 8.75
N SER A 135 -11.75 9.45 7.54
CA SER A 135 -12.51 10.13 6.49
C SER A 135 -13.51 9.19 5.80
N ALA A 136 -14.67 9.71 5.39
CA ALA A 136 -15.67 8.92 4.68
C ALA A 136 -15.17 8.48 3.28
N GLY A 137 -15.46 7.24 2.88
CA GLY A 137 -15.00 6.70 1.59
C GLY A 137 -13.57 6.15 1.60
N SER A 138 -12.94 6.09 2.78
CA SER A 138 -11.59 5.56 2.96
C SER A 138 -11.56 4.12 3.50
N GLU A 139 -12.72 3.48 3.65
CA GLU A 139 -12.90 2.22 4.38
C GLU A 139 -12.09 1.06 3.77
N GLU A 140 -11.77 1.16 2.48
CA GLU A 140 -11.04 0.14 1.72
C GLU A 140 -9.55 0.44 1.55
N ASN A 141 -9.07 1.59 2.03
CA ASN A 141 -7.67 2.00 2.02
C ASN A 141 -6.91 1.42 3.22
N TRP A 142 -5.58 1.47 3.16
CA TRP A 142 -4.70 1.07 4.26
C TRP A 142 -3.66 2.14 4.56
N TYR A 143 -3.44 2.37 5.84
CA TYR A 143 -2.64 3.48 6.36
C TYR A 143 -1.68 3.02 7.46
N LEU A 144 -0.50 3.62 7.50
CA LEU A 144 0.37 3.59 8.67
C LEU A 144 -0.05 4.68 9.65
N ARG A 145 -0.21 4.34 10.93
CA ARG A 145 -0.52 5.30 12.01
C ARG A 145 0.46 5.15 13.16
N SER A 146 0.92 6.29 13.67
CA SER A 146 1.83 6.37 14.79
C SER A 146 1.13 6.18 16.14
N THR A 147 1.85 5.66 17.13
CA THR A 147 1.51 5.73 18.56
C THR A 147 2.56 6.48 19.36
#